data_AF-A0A829H2S1-F1
#
_entry.id   AF-A0A829H2S1-F1
#
_cell.length_a   1.000
_cell.length_b   1.000
_cell.length_c   1.000
_cell.angle_alpha   90.00
_cell.angle_beta   90.00
_cell.angle_gamma   90.00
#
_symmetry.space_group_name_H-M   'P 1'
#
loop_
_entity.id
_entity.type
_entity.pdbx_description
1 polymer ?
#
loop_
_entity_poly.entity_id
_entity_poly.type
_entity_poly.pdbx_seq_one_letter_code
_entity_poly.pdbx_strand_id
1 'polypeptide(L)' 'MVYRHRPLQLSFESFGAGLSTPLSSNNEWVQLAEVMPWKALDEAYQLEFTKNAGRAAKPFRLLYG' A
#
# COMPACT_ATOMS: atom_id res chain seq x y z
N MET A 1 12.94 11.69 -7.96
CA MET A 1 11.64 11.64 -7.25
C MET A 1 11.97 11.36 -5.81
N VAL A 2 11.32 12.04 -4.86
CA VAL A 2 11.58 11.87 -3.42
C VAL A 2 10.63 10.81 -2.87
N TYR A 3 11.11 9.85 -2.10
CA TYR A 3 10.21 8.95 -1.38
C TYR A 3 9.83 9.55 -0.02
N ARG A 4 8.54 9.78 0.23
CA ARG A 4 8.03 10.31 1.51
C ARG A 4 7.03 9.32 2.10
N HIS A 5 7.46 8.59 3.12
CA HIS A 5 6.63 7.60 3.80
C HIS A 5 5.63 8.28 4.73
N ARG A 6 4.34 7.94 4.61
CA ARG A 6 3.37 8.10 5.70
C ARG A 6 2.90 6.71 6.12
N PRO A 7 3.17 6.27 7.36
CA PRO A 7 2.96 4.88 7.81
C PRO A 7 1.49 4.47 7.99
N LEU A 8 0.52 5.35 7.73
CA LEU A 8 -0.88 5.07 8.03
C LEU A 8 -1.58 4.44 6.82
N GLN A 9 -1.33 3.16 6.60
CA GLN A 9 -2.18 2.36 5.73
C GLN A 9 -3.42 1.93 6.53
N LEU A 10 -4.61 2.34 6.08
CA LEU A 10 -5.86 1.95 6.72
C LEU A 10 -6.20 0.50 6.36
N SER A 11 -6.78 -0.23 7.30
CA SER A 11 -7.34 -1.57 7.03
C SER A 11 -8.61 -1.44 6.20
N PHE A 12 -8.99 -2.50 5.47
CA PHE A 12 -10.26 -2.51 4.74
C PHE A 12 -11.46 -2.27 5.66
N GLU A 13 -11.39 -2.72 6.91
CA GLU A 13 -12.43 -2.49 7.93
C GLU A 13 -12.46 -1.06 8.47
N SER A 14 -11.37 -0.30 8.33
CA SER A 14 -11.31 1.11 8.73
C SER A 14 -12.09 2.03 7.80
N PHE A 15 -12.44 1.56 6.59
CA PHE A 15 -13.37 2.28 5.71
C PHE A 15 -14.79 1.99 6.19
N GLY A 16 -15.23 2.74 7.21
CA GLY A 16 -16.58 2.65 7.76
C GLY A 16 -17.62 2.58 6.64
N ALA A 17 -18.52 1.60 6.76
CA ALA A 17 -19.43 1.08 5.74
C ALA A 17 -20.51 2.07 5.23
N GLY A 18 -20.14 3.31 4.92
CA GLY A 18 -21.06 4.33 4.43
C GLY A 18 -21.51 4.12 2.98
N LEU A 19 -20.80 3.30 2.18
CA LEU A 19 -21.05 3.21 0.73
C LEU A 19 -20.88 1.80 0.09
N SER A 20 -20.45 0.76 0.79
CA SER A 20 -20.32 -0.58 0.18
C SER A 20 -20.37 -1.73 1.17
N THR A 21 -20.84 -2.89 0.69
CA THR A 21 -20.71 -4.19 1.36
C THR A 21 -19.22 -4.50 1.60
N PRO A 22 -18.80 -4.90 2.81
CA PRO A 22 -17.42 -5.30 3.04
C PRO A 22 -17.08 -6.48 2.16
N LEU A 23 -15.87 -6.47 1.59
CA LEU A 23 -15.37 -7.61 0.83
C LEU A 23 -15.22 -8.80 1.78
N SER A 24 -15.68 -9.98 1.37
CA SER A 24 -15.57 -11.17 2.22
C SER A 24 -14.09 -11.46 2.52
N SER A 25 -13.77 -11.74 3.78
CA SER A 25 -12.44 -12.21 4.21
C SER A 25 -12.02 -13.52 3.53
N ASN A 26 -12.98 -14.28 2.99
CA ASN A 26 -12.72 -15.48 2.20
C ASN A 26 -12.36 -15.20 0.73
N ASN A 27 -12.28 -13.93 0.33
CA ASN A 27 -11.84 -13.58 -1.01
C ASN A 27 -10.32 -13.82 -1.13
N GLU A 28 -9.91 -14.58 -2.15
CA GLU A 28 -8.51 -14.94 -2.41
C GLU A 28 -7.59 -13.70 -2.49
N TRP A 29 -8.09 -12.58 -3.02
CA TRP A 29 -7.33 -11.34 -3.15
C TRP A 29 -7.10 -10.66 -1.80
N VAL A 30 -8.06 -10.78 -0.87
CA VAL A 30 -7.92 -10.26 0.50
C VAL A 30 -6.86 -11.07 1.24
N GLN A 31 -6.92 -12.39 1.13
CA GLN A 31 -5.95 -13.30 1.74
C GLN A 31 -4.54 -13.08 1.18
N LEU A 32 -4.40 -12.96 -0.14
CA LEU A 32 -3.12 -12.66 -0.78
C LEU A 32 -2.57 -11.29 -0.35
N ALA A 33 -3.45 -10.29 -0.22
CA ALA A 33 -3.06 -8.96 0.25
C ALA A 33 -2.64 -8.94 1.72
N GLU A 34 -3.06 -9.90 2.54
CA GLU A 34 -2.57 -10.07 3.92
C GLU A 34 -1.22 -10.80 3.98
N VAL A 35 -1.02 -11.81 3.12
CA VAL A 35 0.21 -12.63 3.09
C VAL A 35 1.39 -11.88 2.44
N MET A 36 1.13 -10.95 1.53
CA MET A 36 2.19 -10.25 0.78
C MET A 36 3.10 -9.39 1.70
N PRO A 37 4.43 -9.49 1.54
CA PRO A 37 5.40 -8.74 2.35
C PRO A 37 5.56 -7.29 1.85
N TRP A 38 4.47 -6.53 1.88
CA TRP A 38 4.39 -5.16 1.35
C TRP A 38 5.49 -4.24 1.84
N LYS A 39 5.87 -4.35 3.12
CA LYS A 39 6.91 -3.51 3.73
C LYS A 39 8.29 -3.75 3.11
N ALA A 40 8.67 -5.00 2.91
CA ALA A 40 9.97 -5.34 2.32
C ALA A 40 10.05 -4.91 0.85
N LEU A 41 8.95 -5.04 0.11
CA LEU A 41 8.85 -4.58 -1.27
C LEU A 41 8.90 -3.05 -1.37
N ASP A 42 8.25 -2.34 -0.44
CA ASP A 42 8.28 -0.89 -0.39
C ASP A 42 9.68 -0.36 -0.02
N GLU A 43 10.38 -1.02 0.91
CA GLU A 43 11.79 -0.72 1.24
C GLU A 43 12.71 -0.93 0.02
N ALA A 44 12.54 -2.01 -0.73
CA ALA A 44 13.30 -2.23 -1.97
C ALA A 44 12.98 -1.15 -3.03
N TYR A 45 11.71 -0.79 -3.17
CA TYR A 45 11.26 0.25 -4.09
C TYR A 45 11.82 1.63 -3.73
N GLN A 46 11.98 1.93 -2.43
CA GLN A 46 12.60 3.16 -1.94
C GLN A 46 14.05 3.33 -2.41
N LEU A 47 14.81 2.24 -2.52
CA LEU A 47 16.21 2.28 -2.92
C LEU A 47 16.41 2.85 -4.33
N GLU A 48 15.42 2.69 -5.21
CA GLU A 48 15.45 3.27 -6.57
C GLU A 48 15.34 4.81 -6.55
N PHE A 49 14.81 5.40 -5.47
CA PHE A 49 14.60 6.85 -5.33
C PHE A 49 15.74 7.53 -4.56
N THR A 50 16.97 7.40 -5.07
CA THR A 50 18.16 8.05 -4.49
C THR A 50 18.21 9.57 -4.72
N LYS A 51 17.58 10.05 -5.81
CA LYS A 51 17.57 11.46 -6.17
C LYS A 51 16.49 12.20 -5.41
N ASN A 52 16.90 12.95 -4.38
CA ASN A 52 16.07 13.76 -3.50
C ASN A 52 15.45 15.01 -4.18
N ALA A 53 15.05 14.88 -5.44
CA ALA A 53 14.53 15.95 -6.30
C ALA A 53 13.22 15.53 -6.97
N GLY A 54 12.31 16.49 -7.15
CA GLY A 54 11.04 16.32 -7.85
C GLY A 54 9.89 15.83 -6.97
N ARG A 55 8.80 15.40 -7.62
CA ARG A 55 7.54 15.01 -6.98
C ARG A 55 7.69 13.74 -6.13
N ALA A 56 6.89 13.63 -5.09
CA ALA A 56 6.91 12.47 -4.20
C ALA A 56 6.47 11.20 -4.95
N ALA A 57 7.22 10.11 -4.77
CA ALA A 57 6.84 8.80 -5.29
C ALA A 57 5.53 8.33 -4.63
N LYS A 58 4.72 7.59 -5.39
CA LYS A 58 3.56 6.90 -4.84
C LYS A 58 4.04 5.65 -4.07
N PRO A 59 3.36 5.26 -2.98
CA PRO A 59 3.72 4.06 -2.24
C PRO A 59 3.57 2.82 -3.12
N PHE A 60 4.42 1.81 -2.90
CA PHE A 60 4.48 0.61 -3.73
C PHE A 60 3.10 -0.07 -3.86
N ARG A 61 2.40 -0.22 -2.74
CA ARG A 61 1.07 -0.84 -2.70
C ARG A 61 0.05 -0.13 -3.60
N LEU A 62 0.05 1.21 -3.66
CA LEU A 62 -0.87 1.94 -4.54
C LEU A 62 -0.62 1.70 -6.04
N LEU A 63 0.61 1.38 -6.43
CA LEU A 63 0.98 1.12 -7.82
C LEU A 63 0.76 -0.33 -8.23
N TYR A 64 0.95 -1.26 -7.30
CA TYR A 64 1.05 -2.69 -7.60
C TYR A 64 0.01 -3.57 -6.88
N GLY A 65 -0.85 -3.04 -6.01
CA GLY A 65 -1.87 -3.83 -5.30
C GLY A 65 -2.82 -3.05 -4.39
#